data_AF-A0A6F9DSU7-F1
#
_entry.id   AF-A0A6F9DSU7-F1
#
_cell.length_a   1.000
_cell.length_b   1.000
_cell.length_c   1.000
_cell.angle_alpha   90.00
_cell.angle_beta   90.00
_cell.angle_gamma   90.00
#
_symmetry.space_group_name_H-M   'P 1'
#
loop_
_entity.id
_entity.type
_entity.pdbx_description
1 polymer ?
#
loop_
_entity_poly.entity_id
_entity_poly.type
_entity_poly.pdbx_seq_one_letter_code
_entity_poly.pdbx_strand_id
1 'polypeptide(L)'
;MSYEDPLQEDDLQGLLAWIDKIPLSRKKKNLTRDFSDGLLVAEICKHYFPRLVEVHNYISANSVSQKLNNWGTLNRKVLSKLHFTVPADIMQKIAECTPGIVEVFLLGLQRKINDATMKHGYTPESRPYYNARTGSEKSHSANTESAPGTLQLQTDYAVKNPIPLANLDLGGLDSQTRLILEEKEQALLASQETVQILQVKIRRLEHLLHLKDLRIQDMEQRITRYDSVSTIQSNPHHRQ
;
A
#
# COMPACT_ATOMS: atom_id res chain seq x y z
N MET A 1 31.75 20.34 1.27
CA MET A 1 31.59 18.88 1.16
C MET A 1 30.45 18.48 2.07
N SER A 2 29.23 18.59 1.57
CA SER A 2 28.02 18.13 2.25
C SER A 2 27.73 16.73 1.74
N TYR A 3 27.91 15.73 2.62
CA TYR A 3 27.45 14.37 2.40
C TYR A 3 25.93 14.37 2.52
N GLU A 4 25.23 14.69 1.44
CA GLU A 4 23.93 14.10 1.19
C GLU A 4 24.25 12.64 0.83
N ASP A 5 23.88 11.70 1.69
CA ASP A 5 23.81 10.29 1.31
C ASP A 5 22.35 10.04 0.93
N PRO A 6 21.96 10.28 -0.34
CA PRO A 6 20.64 9.92 -0.77
C PRO A 6 20.67 8.40 -0.84
N LEU A 7 19.94 7.73 0.05
CA LEU A 7 19.53 6.35 -0.18
C LEU A 7 19.19 6.23 -1.67
N GLN A 8 19.96 5.40 -2.38
CA GLN A 8 19.95 5.39 -3.84
C GLN A 8 18.51 5.20 -4.31
N GLU A 9 18.09 5.96 -5.31
CA GLU A 9 16.72 5.94 -5.84
C GLU A 9 16.30 4.49 -6.21
N ASP A 10 17.28 3.67 -6.60
CA ASP A 10 17.18 2.23 -6.82
C ASP A 10 16.79 1.42 -5.57
N ASP A 11 17.35 1.72 -4.39
CA ASP A 11 17.01 1.07 -3.12
C ASP A 11 15.58 1.39 -2.70
N LEU A 12 15.16 2.65 -2.88
CA LEU A 12 13.80 3.07 -2.59
C LEU A 12 12.79 2.41 -3.52
N GLN A 13 13.10 2.33 -4.82
CA GLN A 13 12.28 1.62 -5.79
C GLN A 13 12.20 0.12 -5.49
N GLY A 14 13.32 -0.51 -5.11
CA GLY A 14 13.37 -1.90 -4.66
C GLY A 14 12.53 -2.15 -3.41
N LEU A 15 12.57 -1.23 -2.44
CA LEU A 15 11.75 -1.29 -1.23
C LEU A 15 10.27 -1.23 -1.55
N LEU A 16 9.85 -0.29 -2.40
CA LEU A 16 8.46 -0.16 -2.86
C LEU A 16 7.97 -1.43 -3.55
N ALA A 17 8.75 -1.98 -4.48
CA ALA A 17 8.41 -3.21 -5.18
C ALA A 17 8.30 -4.43 -4.24
N TRP A 18 9.14 -4.51 -3.20
CA TRP A 18 9.02 -5.54 -2.17
C TRP A 18 7.74 -5.39 -1.34
N ILE A 19 7.45 -4.17 -0.94
CA ILE A 19 6.25 -3.80 -0.19
C ILE A 19 4.98 -4.17 -0.94
N ASP A 20 4.92 -3.91 -2.25
CA ASP A 20 3.74 -4.13 -3.08
C ASP A 20 3.43 -5.62 -3.30
N LYS A 21 4.42 -6.51 -3.10
CA LYS A 21 4.20 -7.97 -3.11
C LYS A 21 3.43 -8.45 -1.88
N ILE A 22 3.37 -7.66 -0.82
CA ILE A 22 2.71 -8.03 0.44
C ILE A 22 1.25 -7.56 0.38
N PRO A 23 0.25 -8.43 0.63
CA PRO A 23 -1.15 -8.05 0.64
C PRO A 23 -1.48 -7.25 1.90
N LEU A 24 -1.24 -5.95 1.87
CA LEU A 24 -1.51 -5.02 2.96
C LEU A 24 -2.93 -4.47 2.90
N SER A 25 -3.48 -4.08 4.04
CA SER A 25 -4.90 -3.71 4.18
C SER A 25 -5.30 -2.44 3.42
N ARG A 26 -4.33 -1.59 3.05
CA ARG A 26 -4.56 -0.27 2.45
C ARG A 26 -3.52 0.02 1.36
N LYS A 27 -3.95 0.65 0.27
CA LYS A 27 -3.05 1.13 -0.80
C LYS A 27 -2.23 2.31 -0.30
N LYS A 28 -0.91 2.25 -0.45
CA LYS A 28 0.04 3.25 0.04
C LYS A 28 0.08 4.47 -0.89
N LYS A 29 0.17 5.67 -0.32
CA LYS A 29 0.42 6.91 -1.07
C LYS A 29 1.62 7.68 -0.53
N ASN A 30 1.99 7.51 0.75
CA ASN A 30 3.13 8.18 1.37
C ASN A 30 3.76 7.25 2.43
N LEU A 31 4.95 6.69 2.16
CA LEU A 31 5.63 5.76 3.07
C LEU A 31 5.80 6.35 4.47
N THR A 32 6.33 7.57 4.57
CA THR A 32 6.61 8.25 5.84
C THR A 32 5.38 8.35 6.73
N ARG A 33 4.25 8.79 6.19
CA ARG A 33 3.01 8.93 6.98
C ARG A 33 2.34 7.59 7.23
N ASP A 34 2.19 6.77 6.20
CA ASP A 34 1.39 5.54 6.25
C ASP A 34 2.06 4.49 7.16
N PHE A 35 3.39 4.55 7.34
CA PHE A 35 4.15 3.67 8.24
C PHE A 35 4.39 4.25 9.64
N SER A 36 4.08 5.52 9.88
CA SER A 36 4.41 6.21 11.12
C SER A 36 3.73 5.63 12.37
N ASP A 37 2.57 4.97 12.24
CA ASP A 37 1.81 4.42 13.36
C ASP A 37 2.13 2.96 13.71
N GLY A 38 3.04 2.33 12.96
CA GLY A 38 3.49 0.96 13.18
C GLY A 38 2.50 -0.14 12.77
N LEU A 39 1.27 0.20 12.35
CA LEU A 39 0.25 -0.78 11.98
C LEU A 39 0.64 -1.54 10.71
N LEU A 40 1.04 -0.81 9.65
CA LEU A 40 1.48 -1.43 8.40
C LEU A 40 2.75 -2.24 8.58
N VAL A 41 3.63 -1.84 9.50
CA VAL A 41 4.83 -2.64 9.85
C VAL A 41 4.41 -3.95 10.53
N ALA A 42 3.42 -3.90 11.43
CA ALA A 42 2.87 -5.11 12.03
C ALA A 42 2.25 -6.04 10.98
N GLU A 43 1.56 -5.51 9.97
CA GLU A 43 1.02 -6.32 8.86
C GLU A 43 2.14 -6.98 8.04
N ILE A 44 3.22 -6.26 7.71
CA ILE A 44 4.40 -6.83 7.05
C ILE A 44 4.96 -7.99 7.89
N CYS A 45 5.20 -7.76 9.18
CA CYS A 45 5.71 -8.79 10.07
C CYS A 45 4.73 -9.97 10.24
N LYS A 46 3.42 -9.73 10.19
CA LYS A 46 2.37 -10.77 10.25
C LYS A 46 2.42 -11.67 9.02
N HIS A 47 2.68 -11.10 7.85
CA HIS A 47 2.79 -11.85 6.60
C HIS A 47 3.90 -12.91 6.67
N TYR A 48 5.09 -12.53 7.13
CA TYR A 48 6.23 -13.44 7.24
C TYR A 48 6.23 -14.29 8.52
N PHE A 49 5.70 -13.76 9.63
CA PHE A 49 5.66 -14.44 10.93
C PHE A 49 4.25 -14.42 11.54
N PRO A 50 3.28 -15.20 11.01
CA PRO A 50 1.88 -15.15 11.45
C PRO A 50 1.65 -15.44 12.93
N ARG A 51 2.54 -16.23 13.56
CA ARG A 51 2.44 -16.57 15.00
C ARG A 51 3.10 -15.53 15.91
N LEU A 52 3.90 -14.63 15.34
CA LEU A 52 4.65 -13.65 16.11
C LEU A 52 3.87 -12.36 16.31
N VAL A 53 2.97 -12.04 15.37
CA VAL A 53 2.25 -10.77 15.36
C VAL A 53 0.75 -10.99 15.54
N GLU A 54 0.19 -10.20 16.44
CA GLU A 54 -1.24 -10.06 16.66
C GLU A 54 -1.63 -8.64 16.26
N VAL A 55 -2.16 -8.48 15.04
CA VAL A 55 -2.43 -7.14 14.47
C VAL A 55 -3.47 -6.37 15.29
N HIS A 56 -4.38 -7.06 15.98
CA HIS A 56 -5.37 -6.43 16.87
C HIS A 56 -4.77 -5.69 18.07
N ASN A 57 -3.49 -5.92 18.41
CA ASN A 57 -2.78 -5.20 19.46
C ASN A 57 -2.34 -3.79 19.03
N TYR A 58 -2.52 -3.43 17.77
CA TYR A 58 -2.09 -2.16 17.19
C TYR A 58 -3.32 -1.42 16.66
N ILE A 59 -3.50 -0.18 17.10
CA ILE A 59 -4.63 0.66 16.72
C ILE A 59 -4.12 1.76 15.80
N SER A 60 -4.84 2.05 14.71
CA SER A 60 -4.46 3.15 13.82
C SER A 60 -4.47 4.48 14.60
N ALA A 61 -3.40 5.25 14.48
CA ALA A 61 -3.15 6.35 15.40
C ALA A 61 -2.61 7.59 14.70
N ASN A 62 -3.25 8.73 15.00
CA ASN A 62 -2.75 10.05 14.58
C ASN A 62 -1.93 10.73 15.69
N SER A 63 -2.15 10.37 16.95
CA SER A 63 -1.41 10.90 18.11
C SER A 63 -0.04 10.26 18.23
N VAL A 64 1.02 11.08 18.33
CA VAL A 64 2.41 10.63 18.53
C VAL A 64 2.53 9.69 19.74
N SER A 65 1.82 9.98 20.84
CA SER A 65 1.82 9.14 22.03
C SER A 65 1.31 7.72 21.75
N GLN A 66 0.20 7.59 21.01
CA GLN A 66 -0.35 6.29 20.63
C GLN A 66 0.54 5.58 19.60
N LYS A 67 1.13 6.32 18.64
CA LYS A 67 2.11 5.76 17.71
C LYS A 67 3.31 5.17 18.48
N LEU A 68 3.85 5.90 19.46
CA LEU A 68 4.94 5.43 20.31
C LEU A 68 4.56 4.17 21.12
N ASN A 69 3.32 4.08 21.60
CA ASN A 69 2.83 2.87 22.26
C ASN A 69 2.82 1.66 21.31
N ASN A 70 2.29 1.85 20.09
CA ASN A 70 2.31 0.84 19.04
C ASN A 70 3.75 0.40 18.73
N TRP A 71 4.67 1.35 18.53
CA TRP A 71 6.09 1.09 18.27
C TRP A 71 6.79 0.36 19.41
N GLY A 72 6.54 0.77 20.67
CA GLY A 72 7.07 0.09 21.84
C GLY A 72 6.58 -1.36 21.95
N THR A 73 5.31 -1.60 21.65
CA THR A 73 4.73 -2.95 21.60
C THR A 73 5.36 -3.78 20.49
N LEU A 74 5.51 -3.21 19.29
CA LEU A 74 6.10 -3.87 18.13
C LEU A 74 7.56 -4.26 18.39
N ASN A 75 8.35 -3.32 18.92
CA ASN A 75 9.76 -3.52 19.24
C ASN A 75 9.94 -4.64 20.28
N ARG A 76 9.14 -4.61 21.35
CA ARG A 76 9.21 -5.61 22.43
C ARG A 76 8.72 -6.99 22.01
N LYS A 77 7.58 -7.09 21.31
CA LYS A 77 6.93 -8.39 21.02
C LYS A 77 7.42 -9.04 19.73
N VAL A 78 7.81 -8.25 18.73
CA VAL A 78 8.06 -8.71 17.36
C VAL A 78 9.53 -8.51 16.98
N LEU A 79 10.01 -7.26 16.97
CA LEU A 79 11.33 -6.94 16.42
C LEU A 79 12.48 -7.50 17.27
N SER A 80 12.30 -7.56 18.59
CA SER A 80 13.24 -8.22 19.52
C SER A 80 13.50 -9.68 19.14
N LYS A 81 12.47 -10.42 18.69
CA LYS A 81 12.61 -11.82 18.27
C LYS A 81 13.29 -11.99 16.91
N LEU A 82 13.37 -10.91 16.13
CA LEU A 82 14.13 -10.84 14.88
C LEU A 82 15.56 -10.33 15.09
N HIS A 83 15.98 -10.13 16.35
CA HIS A 83 17.25 -9.48 16.69
C HIS A 83 17.40 -8.12 15.97
N PHE A 84 16.31 -7.35 15.95
CA PHE A 84 16.23 -6.03 15.35
C PHE A 84 15.64 -5.03 16.35
N THR A 85 16.42 -4.68 17.37
CA THR A 85 15.98 -3.72 18.39
C THR A 85 16.08 -2.30 17.87
N VAL A 86 14.98 -1.56 17.95
CA VAL A 86 14.92 -0.15 17.52
C VAL A 86 15.07 0.76 18.74
N PRO A 87 16.04 1.69 18.75
CA PRO A 87 16.17 2.71 19.78
C PRO A 87 14.95 3.64 19.90
N ALA A 88 14.71 4.19 21.09
CA ALA A 88 13.54 5.02 21.38
C ALA A 88 13.51 6.33 20.57
N ASP A 89 14.67 6.94 20.34
CA ASP A 89 14.83 8.13 19.51
C ASP A 89 14.47 7.88 18.05
N ILE A 90 14.81 6.70 17.51
CA ILE A 90 14.40 6.31 16.15
C ILE A 90 12.89 6.08 16.08
N MET A 91 12.30 5.40 17.07
CA MET A 91 10.85 5.21 17.13
C MET A 91 10.11 6.56 17.20
N GLN A 92 10.65 7.52 17.95
CA GLN A 92 10.11 8.88 18.03
C GLN A 92 10.17 9.59 16.68
N LYS A 93 11.33 9.60 16.02
CA LYS A 93 11.49 10.21 14.69
C LYS A 93 10.54 9.61 13.64
N ILE A 94 10.29 8.30 13.70
CA ILE A 94 9.32 7.64 12.82
C ILE A 94 7.88 8.07 13.16
N ALA A 95 7.53 8.13 14.45
CA ALA A 95 6.20 8.56 14.89
C ALA A 95 5.89 10.03 14.50
N GLU A 96 6.91 10.88 14.49
CA GLU A 96 6.90 12.28 14.06
C GLU A 96 6.89 12.44 12.52
N CYS A 97 6.89 11.35 11.76
CA CYS A 97 6.93 11.36 10.30
C CYS A 97 8.18 12.04 9.72
N THR A 98 9.34 11.86 10.36
CA THR A 98 10.61 12.41 9.84
C THR A 98 10.96 11.72 8.52
N PRO A 99 11.12 12.47 7.40
CA PRO A 99 11.48 11.89 6.11
C PRO A 99 12.82 11.14 6.16
N GLY A 100 12.93 10.04 5.42
CA GLY A 100 14.16 9.22 5.32
C GLY A 100 14.32 8.19 6.45
N ILE A 101 13.81 8.46 7.66
CA ILE A 101 14.01 7.56 8.80
C ILE A 101 13.22 6.26 8.63
N VAL A 102 11.99 6.34 8.13
CA VAL A 102 11.15 5.13 7.97
C VAL A 102 11.68 4.25 6.84
N GLU A 103 12.24 4.84 5.81
CA GLU A 103 12.81 4.17 4.65
C GLU A 103 14.05 3.36 5.07
N VAL A 104 14.97 3.98 5.84
CA VAL A 104 16.12 3.28 6.43
C VAL A 104 15.66 2.13 7.33
N PHE A 105 14.65 2.39 8.17
CA PHE A 105 14.08 1.36 9.05
C PHE A 105 13.52 0.17 8.26
N LEU A 106 12.75 0.45 7.19
CA LEU A 106 12.12 -0.59 6.36
C LEU A 106 13.14 -1.40 5.56
N LEU A 107 14.21 -0.78 5.06
CA LEU A 107 15.33 -1.50 4.44
C LEU A 107 16.03 -2.43 5.45
N GLY A 108 16.27 -1.94 6.67
CA GLY A 108 16.82 -2.74 7.76
C GLY A 108 15.91 -3.93 8.11
N LEU A 109 14.60 -3.67 8.21
CA LEU A 109 13.60 -4.69 8.47
C LEU A 109 13.55 -5.75 7.36
N GLN A 110 13.57 -5.33 6.09
CA GLN A 110 13.58 -6.24 4.94
C GLN A 110 14.75 -7.22 4.99
N ARG A 111 15.97 -6.71 5.25
CA ARG A 111 17.18 -7.55 5.40
C ARG A 111 17.00 -8.57 6.53
N LYS A 112 16.50 -8.13 7.69
CA LYS A 112 16.26 -9.00 8.85
C LYS A 112 15.20 -10.06 8.59
N ILE A 113 14.13 -9.71 7.87
CA ILE A 113 13.11 -10.66 7.45
C ILE A 113 13.72 -11.71 6.53
N ASN A 114 14.49 -11.30 5.52
CA ASN A 114 15.14 -12.22 4.57
C ASN A 114 16.11 -13.18 5.28
N ASP A 115 16.91 -12.69 6.22
CA ASP A 115 17.81 -13.52 7.01
C ASP A 115 17.03 -14.55 7.85
N ALA A 116 15.92 -14.13 8.45
CA ALA A 116 15.09 -14.98 9.28
C ALA A 116 14.30 -16.02 8.46
N THR A 117 13.83 -15.68 7.26
CA THR A 117 13.13 -16.62 6.37
C THR A 117 14.07 -17.67 5.81
N MET A 118 15.32 -17.31 5.47
CA MET A 118 16.35 -18.26 5.05
C MET A 118 16.72 -19.27 6.15
N LYS A 119 16.83 -18.81 7.40
CA LYS A 119 17.12 -19.68 8.56
C LYS A 119 15.97 -20.61 8.94
N HIS A 120 14.74 -20.30 8.55
CA HIS A 120 13.55 -21.10 8.89
C HIS A 120 12.97 -21.87 7.71
N GLY A 121 13.67 -21.91 6.56
CA GLY A 121 13.23 -22.67 5.38
C GLY A 121 11.90 -22.19 4.81
N TYR A 122 11.59 -20.90 4.95
CA TYR A 122 10.32 -20.33 4.49
C TYR A 122 10.35 -20.13 2.96
N THR A 123 9.58 -20.94 2.22
CA THR A 123 9.32 -20.74 0.79
C THR A 123 8.04 -19.89 0.61
N PRO A 124 8.12 -18.73 -0.07
CA PRO A 124 6.96 -17.86 -0.32
C PRO A 124 5.85 -18.52 -1.16
N GLU A 125 6.17 -19.63 -1.83
CA GLU A 125 5.28 -20.34 -2.77
C GLU A 125 4.29 -21.31 -2.10
N SER A 126 4.39 -21.51 -0.79
CA SER A 126 3.58 -22.50 -0.07
C SER A 126 2.70 -21.86 1.01
N ARG A 127 1.69 -21.07 0.62
CA ARG A 127 0.34 -21.13 1.24
C ARG A 127 -0.72 -20.22 0.59
N PRO A 128 -2.00 -20.62 0.68
CA PRO A 128 -3.08 -20.10 -0.14
C PRO A 128 -3.56 -18.74 0.34
N TYR A 129 -3.99 -17.95 -0.63
CA TYR A 129 -4.82 -16.75 -0.53
C TYR A 129 -5.83 -16.88 0.63
N TYR A 130 -5.78 -15.95 1.59
CA TYR A 130 -6.81 -15.88 2.64
C TYR A 130 -8.17 -15.61 1.97
N ASN A 131 -9.03 -16.62 1.98
CA ASN A 131 -10.42 -16.48 1.60
C ASN A 131 -11.11 -15.50 2.55
N ALA A 132 -11.69 -14.45 1.95
CA ALA A 132 -12.81 -13.74 2.53
C ALA A 132 -13.91 -14.76 2.85
N ARG A 133 -14.26 -14.93 4.12
CA ARG A 133 -15.50 -15.59 4.51
C ARG A 133 -16.41 -14.59 5.19
N THR A 134 -17.34 -14.10 4.39
CA THR A 134 -18.66 -13.62 4.78
C THR A 134 -19.45 -14.74 5.45
N GLY A 135 -20.02 -14.44 6.64
CA GLY A 135 -21.32 -14.90 7.14
C GLY A 135 -21.56 -16.39 7.42
N SER A 136 -21.85 -16.72 8.69
CA SER A 136 -23.16 -17.25 9.15
C SER A 136 -23.04 -17.91 10.53
N GLU A 137 -23.76 -17.30 11.49
CA GLU A 137 -24.59 -17.88 12.55
C GLU A 137 -24.13 -19.15 13.29
N LYS A 138 -23.97 -19.02 14.60
CA LYS A 138 -24.88 -19.68 15.56
C LYS A 138 -24.82 -19.04 16.94
N SER A 139 -26.00 -18.65 17.37
CA SER A 139 -26.42 -18.17 18.67
C SER A 139 -26.29 -19.25 19.75
N HIS A 140 -25.80 -18.88 20.93
CA HIS A 140 -26.34 -19.37 22.19
C HIS A 140 -26.32 -18.24 23.22
N SER A 141 -27.50 -18.00 23.78
CA SER A 141 -27.86 -17.01 24.77
C SER A 141 -27.59 -17.56 26.18
N ALA A 142 -27.10 -16.71 27.08
CA ALA A 142 -27.42 -16.77 28.50
C ALA A 142 -27.19 -15.40 29.16
N ASN A 143 -28.28 -14.81 29.61
CA ASN A 143 -28.43 -13.57 30.36
C ASN A 143 -27.58 -13.54 31.65
N THR A 144 -27.09 -12.37 32.07
CA THR A 144 -27.64 -11.70 33.27
C THR A 144 -27.25 -10.22 33.36
N GLU A 145 -28.32 -9.44 33.39
CA GLU A 145 -28.56 -8.03 33.73
C GLU A 145 -27.67 -7.37 34.79
N SER A 146 -27.31 -6.09 34.57
CA SER A 146 -27.46 -4.98 35.53
C SER A 146 -27.21 -3.63 34.80
N ALA A 147 -28.26 -2.83 34.65
CA ALA A 147 -28.30 -1.48 34.04
C ALA A 147 -27.82 -0.37 35.03
N PRO A 148 -28.07 0.95 34.84
CA PRO A 148 -28.32 1.80 33.66
C PRO A 148 -27.42 3.07 33.63
N GLY A 149 -27.43 3.86 32.54
CA GLY A 149 -26.98 5.27 32.60
C GLY A 149 -26.37 5.88 31.34
N THR A 150 -27.16 5.94 30.26
CA THR A 150 -26.80 6.47 28.93
C THR A 150 -26.78 8.00 28.89
N LEU A 151 -25.69 8.60 28.41
CA LEU A 151 -25.70 9.81 27.56
C LEU A 151 -24.68 9.61 26.43
N GLN A 152 -25.15 9.03 25.32
CA GLN A 152 -24.43 9.00 24.05
C GLN A 152 -24.65 10.34 23.34
N LEU A 153 -23.59 11.13 23.15
CA LEU A 153 -23.51 12.01 21.99
C LEU A 153 -23.03 11.16 20.81
N GLN A 154 -23.99 10.68 20.02
CA GLN A 154 -23.75 10.26 18.64
C GLN A 154 -23.31 11.47 17.82
N THR A 155 -22.18 11.35 17.14
CA THR A 155 -21.92 12.16 15.94
C THR A 155 -21.65 11.22 14.78
N ASP A 156 -22.75 10.80 14.14
CA ASP A 156 -22.74 10.23 12.81
C ASP A 156 -22.54 11.37 11.80
N TYR A 157 -21.33 11.51 11.26
CA TYR A 157 -21.12 12.36 10.08
C TYR A 157 -21.29 11.52 8.81
N ALA A 158 -22.54 11.14 8.52
CA ALA A 158 -22.92 10.82 7.16
C ALA A 158 -22.98 12.14 6.39
N VAL A 159 -21.96 12.44 5.57
CA VAL A 159 -21.94 13.63 4.71
C VAL A 159 -22.98 13.44 3.60
N LYS A 160 -24.22 13.85 3.89
CA LYS A 160 -25.26 14.04 2.88
C LYS A 160 -25.08 15.45 2.33
N ASN A 161 -24.71 15.53 1.06
CA ASN A 161 -24.47 16.72 0.25
C ASN A 161 -23.24 17.54 0.67
N PRO A 162 -22.09 17.39 -0.03
CA PRO A 162 -20.95 18.27 0.20
C PRO A 162 -21.33 19.70 -0.15
N ILE A 163 -21.31 20.58 0.85
CA ILE A 163 -21.49 22.01 0.66
C ILE A 163 -20.23 22.50 -0.06
N PRO A 164 -20.32 23.16 -1.23
CA PRO A 164 -19.17 23.73 -1.92
C PRO A 164 -18.43 24.70 -0.99
N LEU A 165 -17.09 24.63 -0.95
CA LEU A 165 -16.23 25.49 -0.14
C LEU A 165 -16.54 26.99 -0.28
N ALA A 166 -17.05 27.40 -1.45
CA ALA A 166 -17.47 28.77 -1.74
C ALA A 166 -18.65 29.28 -0.87
N ASN A 167 -19.40 28.40 -0.22
CA ASN A 167 -20.59 28.74 0.55
C ASN A 167 -20.34 28.77 2.07
N LEU A 168 -19.11 28.51 2.54
CA LEU A 168 -18.74 28.62 3.95
C LEU A 168 -18.23 30.03 4.25
N ASP A 169 -18.79 30.67 5.28
CA ASP A 169 -18.27 31.95 5.79
C ASP A 169 -16.90 31.72 6.44
N LEU A 170 -15.84 32.06 5.70
CA LEU A 170 -14.43 31.88 6.05
C LEU A 170 -13.84 33.12 6.76
N GLY A 171 -14.66 34.14 7.07
CA GLY A 171 -14.21 35.41 7.64
C GLY A 171 -13.59 35.33 9.04
N GLY A 172 -13.80 34.21 9.76
CA GLY A 172 -13.31 34.00 11.12
C GLY A 172 -12.12 33.05 11.28
N LEU A 173 -11.52 32.57 10.18
CA LEU A 173 -10.37 31.65 10.25
C LEU A 173 -9.10 32.38 10.69
N ASP A 174 -8.39 31.76 11.63
CA ASP A 174 -7.06 32.17 12.06
C ASP A 174 -6.05 32.13 10.89
N SER A 175 -5.03 32.98 10.96
CA SER A 175 -4.03 33.18 9.91
C SER A 175 -3.32 31.89 9.50
N GLN A 176 -3.14 30.98 10.46
CA GLN A 176 -2.51 29.68 10.25
C GLN A 176 -3.41 28.74 9.45
N THR A 177 -4.72 28.70 9.73
CA THR A 177 -5.67 27.90 8.94
C THR A 177 -5.77 28.39 7.49
N ARG A 178 -5.67 29.70 7.25
CA ARG A 178 -5.68 30.26 5.88
C ARG A 178 -4.47 29.80 5.04
N LEU A 179 -3.27 29.82 5.64
CA LEU A 179 -2.06 29.32 4.99
C LEU A 179 -2.15 27.82 4.64
N ILE A 180 -2.69 27.02 5.56
CA ILE A 180 -2.91 25.59 5.31
C ILE A 180 -3.89 25.39 4.15
N LEU A 181 -4.97 26.16 4.09
CA LEU A 181 -5.95 26.04 3.02
C LEU A 181 -5.35 26.37 1.65
N GLU A 182 -4.53 27.43 1.57
CA GLU A 182 -3.83 27.84 0.35
C GLU A 182 -2.80 26.79 -0.09
N GLU A 183 -2.04 26.22 0.84
CA GLU A 183 -1.11 25.11 0.56
C GLU A 183 -1.86 23.89 0.01
N LYS A 184 -3.03 23.57 0.59
CA LYS A 184 -3.88 22.45 0.12
C LYS A 184 -4.44 22.73 -1.28
N GLU A 185 -4.82 23.96 -1.57
CA GLU A 185 -5.31 24.37 -2.89
C GLU A 185 -4.22 24.25 -3.95
N GLN A 186 -3.00 24.70 -3.64
CA GLN A 186 -1.84 24.55 -4.54
C GLN A 186 -1.49 23.07 -4.77
N ALA A 187 -1.48 22.25 -3.71
CA ALA A 187 -1.24 20.82 -3.84
C ALA A 187 -2.32 20.11 -4.68
N LEU A 188 -3.58 20.56 -4.57
CA LEU A 188 -4.68 20.05 -5.39
C LEU A 188 -4.44 20.37 -6.87
N LEU A 189 -4.07 21.60 -7.20
CA LEU A 189 -3.76 22.02 -8.57
C LEU A 189 -2.59 21.22 -9.16
N ALA A 190 -1.48 21.09 -8.43
CA ALA A 190 -0.33 20.31 -8.87
C ALA A 190 -0.68 18.82 -9.09
N SER A 191 -1.52 18.26 -8.22
CA SER A 191 -2.03 16.90 -8.40
C SER A 191 -2.91 16.77 -9.64
N GLN A 192 -3.75 17.76 -9.93
CA GLN A 192 -4.59 17.75 -11.13
C GLN A 192 -3.76 17.83 -12.41
N GLU A 193 -2.72 18.66 -12.45
CA GLU A 193 -1.78 18.75 -13.57
C GLU A 193 -1.08 17.40 -13.82
N THR A 194 -0.58 16.77 -12.75
CA THR A 194 0.06 15.45 -12.84
C THR A 194 -0.90 14.40 -13.41
N VAL A 195 -2.17 14.41 -12.98
CA VAL A 195 -3.19 13.51 -13.51
C VAL A 195 -3.43 13.74 -15.00
N GLN A 196 -3.47 14.99 -15.46
CA GLN A 196 -3.61 15.29 -16.90
C GLN A 196 -2.42 14.74 -17.71
N ILE A 197 -1.20 14.93 -17.23
CA ILE A 197 0.00 14.40 -17.88
C ILE A 197 -0.06 12.86 -17.97
N LEU A 198 -0.46 12.20 -16.88
CA LEU A 198 -0.62 10.75 -16.87
C LEU A 198 -1.72 10.29 -17.85
N GLN A 199 -2.85 10.99 -17.92
CA GLN A 199 -3.90 10.67 -18.89
C GLN A 199 -3.43 10.80 -20.34
N VAL A 200 -2.61 11.80 -20.66
CA VAL A 200 -1.98 11.92 -22.00
C VAL A 200 -1.04 10.75 -22.27
N LYS A 201 -0.21 10.37 -21.28
CA LYS A 201 0.70 9.22 -21.40
C LYS A 201 -0.05 7.90 -21.61
N ILE A 202 -1.13 7.67 -20.86
CA ILE A 202 -1.99 6.48 -21.02
C ILE A 202 -2.53 6.42 -22.45
N ARG A 203 -3.15 7.50 -22.95
CA ARG A 203 -3.67 7.55 -24.32
C ARG A 203 -2.59 7.27 -25.37
N ARG A 204 -1.37 7.78 -25.18
CA ARG A 204 -0.24 7.51 -26.08
C ARG A 204 0.16 6.03 -26.05
N LEU A 205 0.21 5.42 -24.87
CA LEU A 205 0.54 4.01 -24.72
C LEU A 205 -0.54 3.12 -25.34
N GLU A 206 -1.82 3.43 -25.12
CA GLU A 206 -2.95 2.72 -25.74
C GLU A 206 -2.87 2.78 -27.27
N HIS A 207 -2.56 3.95 -27.83
CA HIS A 207 -2.38 4.09 -29.28
C HIS A 207 -1.21 3.25 -29.81
N LEU A 208 -0.07 3.22 -29.10
CA LEU A 208 1.08 2.39 -29.48
C LEU A 208 0.77 0.90 -29.39
N LEU A 209 0.03 0.48 -28.36
CA LEU A 209 -0.42 -0.89 -28.20
C LEU A 209 -1.33 -1.29 -29.35
N HIS A 210 -2.30 -0.45 -29.71
CA HIS A 210 -3.18 -0.68 -30.86
C HIS A 210 -2.40 -0.84 -32.19
N LEU A 211 -1.39 0.00 -32.42
CA LEU A 211 -0.54 -0.13 -33.61
C LEU A 211 0.25 -1.44 -33.62
N LYS A 212 0.73 -1.90 -32.46
CA LYS A 212 1.39 -3.19 -32.33
C LYS A 212 0.43 -4.34 -32.62
N ASP A 213 -0.80 -4.29 -32.12
CA ASP A 213 -1.82 -5.32 -32.37
C ASP A 213 -2.16 -5.43 -33.86
N LEU A 214 -2.34 -4.29 -34.55
CA LEU A 214 -2.54 -4.27 -36.00
C LEU A 214 -1.35 -4.91 -36.75
N ARG A 215 -0.12 -4.64 -36.29
CA ARG A 215 1.07 -5.22 -36.90
C ARG A 215 1.18 -6.72 -36.66
N ILE A 216 0.82 -7.18 -35.47
CA ILE A 216 0.76 -8.61 -35.14
C ILE A 216 -0.24 -9.30 -36.06
N GLN A 217 -1.46 -8.75 -36.20
CA GLN A 217 -2.48 -9.29 -37.09
C GLN A 217 -2.04 -9.36 -38.56
N ASP A 218 -1.38 -8.32 -39.10
CA ASP A 218 -0.82 -8.37 -40.47
C ASP A 218 0.21 -9.50 -40.62
N MET A 219 1.08 -9.68 -39.63
CA MET A 219 2.06 -10.77 -39.65
C MET A 219 1.40 -12.14 -39.54
N GLU A 220 0.43 -12.33 -38.66
CA GLU A 220 -0.34 -13.58 -38.51
C GLU A 220 -1.08 -13.96 -39.79
N GLN A 221 -1.67 -12.97 -40.48
CA GLN A 221 -2.31 -13.18 -41.77
C GLN A 221 -1.30 -13.61 -42.84
N ARG A 222 -0.09 -13.04 -42.86
CA ARG A 222 0.96 -13.45 -43.80
C ARG A 222 1.42 -14.87 -43.53
N ILE A 223 1.63 -15.23 -42.27
CA ILE A 223 2.02 -16.59 -41.87
C ILE A 223 0.96 -17.60 -42.32
N THR A 224 -0.32 -17.35 -41.99
CA THR A 224 -1.44 -18.20 -42.42
C THR A 224 -1.53 -18.34 -43.96
N ARG A 225 -1.28 -17.26 -44.70
CA ARG A 225 -1.21 -17.31 -46.18
C ARG A 225 -0.04 -18.14 -46.68
N TYR A 226 1.14 -18.05 -46.06
CA TYR A 226 2.27 -18.91 -46.42
C TYR A 226 1.99 -20.39 -46.13
N ASP A 227 1.41 -20.70 -44.97
CA ASP A 227 1.07 -22.08 -44.58
C ASP A 227 0.06 -22.72 -45.55
N SER A 228 -0.95 -21.95 -45.96
CA SER A 228 -1.94 -22.41 -46.96
C SER A 228 -1.33 -22.61 -48.36
N VAL A 229 -0.43 -21.74 -48.82
CA VAL A 229 0.27 -21.91 -50.11
C VAL A 229 1.23 -23.11 -50.08
N SER A 230 1.97 -23.30 -48.98
CA SER A 230 2.83 -24.48 -48.79
C SER A 230 2.05 -25.79 -48.73
N THR A 231 0.85 -25.79 -48.16
CA THR A 231 -0.05 -26.97 -48.12
C THR A 231 -0.58 -27.33 -49.50
N ILE A 232 -0.85 -26.35 -50.37
CA ILE A 232 -1.32 -26.59 -51.75
C ILE A 232 -0.19 -27.12 -52.65
N GLN A 233 1.05 -26.65 -52.47
CA GLN A 233 2.20 -27.11 -53.26
C GLN A 233 2.68 -28.53 -52.89
N SER A 234 2.30 -29.05 -51.72
CA SER A 234 2.72 -30.38 -51.24
C SER A 234 1.78 -31.53 -51.65
N ASN A 235 0.74 -31.28 -52.46
CA ASN A 235 -0.18 -32.32 -52.92
C ASN A 235 -0.20 -32.48 -54.46
N PRO A 236 0.78 -33.20 -55.06
CA PRO A 236 0.71 -33.60 -56.46
C PRO A 236 -0.11 -34.90 -56.59
N HIS A 237 -1.24 -34.79 -57.29
CA HIS A 237 -2.01 -35.87 -57.93
C HIS A 237 -1.80 -37.32 -57.45
N HIS A 238 -2.77 -37.85 -56.67
CA HIS A 238 -3.19 -39.23 -56.86
C HIS A 238 -4.06 -39.30 -58.12
N ARG A 239 -3.43 -39.65 -59.25
CA ARG A 239 -4.08 -40.13 -60.47
C ARG A 239 -4.21 -41.65 -60.34
N GLN A 240 -5.43 -42.16 -60.21
CA GLN A 240 -5.91 -43.39 -60.85
C GLN A 240 -7.38 -43.20 -61.20
#